data_AF-A0A1D1YDM6-F1
#
_entry.id   AF-A0A1D1YDM6-F1
#
_cell.length_a   1.000
_cell.length_b   1.000
_cell.length_c   1.000
_cell.angle_alpha   90.00
_cell.angle_beta   90.00
_cell.angle_gamma   90.00
#
_symmetry.space_group_name_H-M   'P 1'
#
loop_
_entity.id
_entity.type
_entity.pdbx_description
1 polymer ?
#
loop_
_entity_poly.entity_id
_entity_poly.type
_entity_poly.pdbx_seq_one_letter_code
_entity_poly.pdbx_strand_id
1 'polypeptide(L)'
;MVIREAVENSSERRESGVSALLWHVMRGTSSRLHSKAEQVLRLVMDESILSMHDEVGEGSDTVVKVVTGTLKRSCEVLEPTELNLAWNCLLKEINLSIVNEQLLHLNRLLSILTFVIQFRKGTKICNYVPVFELVKLLVQTYVTPNCSYLEHSPETANKVLGLILCLLNVHVIVNGLIPTSTIVVDWAPVFHIRNSRLLGFIKNILLKDSNVISAFKTEIISALDSLIVSSPAEVLCLLLIFFERDGKSHSFDGFIGESVDKISKTREFFEERLCYWFRVIMDIVEENEIVEIHACDLAVLWGILDVYPHICCRHGRPSSITNLIDALMRLLSIDT
;
A
#
# COMPACT_ATOMS: atom_id res chain seq x y z
N MET A 1 -3.81 -16.44 33.49
CA MET A 1 -4.78 -15.84 32.54
C MET A 1 -4.82 -16.74 31.31
N VAL A 2 -5.99 -17.11 30.78
CA VAL A 2 -6.12 -18.13 29.72
C VAL A 2 -5.33 -17.79 28.44
N ILE A 3 -5.18 -16.50 28.12
CA ILE A 3 -4.32 -16.03 27.03
C ILE A 3 -2.86 -16.41 27.26
N ARG A 4 -2.33 -16.27 28.49
CA ARG A 4 -0.95 -16.66 28.81
C ARG A 4 -0.68 -18.13 28.51
N GLU A 5 -1.64 -19.00 28.81
CA GLU A 5 -1.48 -20.43 28.54
C GLU A 5 -1.51 -20.77 27.04
N ALA A 6 -2.24 -19.99 26.23
CA ALA A 6 -2.15 -20.09 24.78
C ALA A 6 -0.78 -19.63 24.26
N VAL A 7 -0.21 -18.59 24.86
CA VAL A 7 1.11 -18.06 24.47
C VAL A 7 2.23 -19.03 24.85
N GLU A 8 2.21 -19.59 26.05
CA GLU A 8 3.24 -20.53 26.54
C GLU A 8 3.27 -21.86 25.75
N ASN A 9 2.17 -22.21 25.09
CA ASN A 9 2.03 -23.46 24.36
C ASN A 9 1.20 -23.24 23.10
N SER A 10 1.70 -22.43 22.16
CA SER A 10 0.94 -22.05 20.97
C SER A 10 0.58 -23.27 20.12
N SER A 11 -0.70 -23.37 19.76
CA SER A 11 -1.21 -24.33 18.77
C SER A 11 -2.55 -23.84 18.27
N GLU A 12 -2.88 -24.14 17.02
CA GLU A 12 -4.13 -23.70 16.39
C GLU A 12 -5.37 -24.08 17.22
N ARG A 13 -5.36 -25.27 17.84
CA ARG A 13 -6.45 -25.73 18.72
C ARG A 13 -6.58 -24.86 19.98
N ARG A 14 -5.46 -24.51 20.62
CA ARG A 14 -5.46 -23.68 21.83
C ARG A 14 -5.83 -22.24 21.49
N GLU A 15 -5.27 -21.67 20.44
CA GLU A 15 -5.64 -20.35 19.93
C GLU A 15 -7.15 -20.26 19.68
N SER A 16 -7.69 -21.20 18.89
CA SER A 16 -9.11 -21.25 18.57
C SER A 16 -9.98 -21.43 19.82
N GLY A 17 -9.56 -22.29 20.75
CA GLY A 17 -10.24 -22.55 22.01
C GLY A 17 -10.29 -21.33 22.93
N VAL A 18 -9.16 -20.63 23.11
CA VAL A 18 -9.10 -19.40 23.92
C VAL A 18 -9.93 -18.29 23.27
N SER A 19 -9.84 -18.12 21.95
CA SER A 19 -10.70 -17.17 21.25
C SER A 19 -12.18 -17.47 21.42
N ALA A 20 -12.58 -18.76 21.47
CA ALA A 20 -13.97 -19.15 21.68
C ALA A 20 -14.40 -18.86 23.12
N LEU A 21 -13.53 -19.13 24.09
CA LEU A 21 -13.77 -18.85 25.50
C LEU A 21 -13.93 -17.35 25.75
N LEU A 22 -13.04 -16.51 25.22
CA LEU A 22 -13.15 -15.05 25.32
C LEU A 22 -14.45 -14.53 24.69
N TRP A 23 -14.83 -15.08 23.53
CA TRP A 23 -16.11 -14.76 22.91
C TRP A 23 -17.29 -15.13 23.83
N HIS A 24 -17.30 -16.35 24.38
CA HIS A 24 -18.35 -16.79 25.30
C HIS A 24 -18.40 -15.95 26.58
N VAL A 25 -17.25 -15.51 27.08
CA VAL A 25 -17.17 -14.61 28.24
C VAL A 25 -17.77 -13.24 27.92
N MET A 26 -17.70 -12.75 26.68
CA MET A 26 -18.30 -11.46 26.27
C MET A 26 -19.77 -11.57 25.83
N ARG A 27 -20.20 -12.76 25.42
CA ARG A 27 -21.54 -13.01 24.91
C ARG A 27 -22.59 -12.94 26.02
N GLY A 28 -23.62 -12.12 25.83
CA GLY A 28 -24.79 -12.07 26.70
C GLY A 28 -25.90 -12.99 26.20
N THR A 29 -26.70 -12.48 25.26
CA THR A 29 -27.75 -13.26 24.59
C THR A 29 -27.27 -13.79 23.25
N SER A 30 -28.14 -14.44 22.47
CA SER A 30 -27.74 -15.10 21.22
C SER A 30 -27.01 -14.15 20.24
N SER A 31 -27.36 -12.86 20.21
CA SER A 31 -26.81 -11.85 19.27
C SER A 31 -26.32 -10.56 19.93
N ARG A 32 -26.21 -10.50 21.27
CA ARG A 32 -25.79 -9.28 22.01
C ARG A 32 -24.66 -9.54 22.99
N LEU A 33 -23.88 -8.50 23.25
CA LEU A 33 -22.92 -8.47 24.33
C LEU A 33 -23.63 -8.24 25.67
N HIS A 34 -23.03 -8.68 26.78
CA HIS A 34 -23.51 -8.29 28.11
C HIS A 34 -22.78 -7.04 28.63
N SER A 35 -23.22 -6.52 29.77
CA SER A 35 -22.77 -5.23 30.32
C SER A 35 -21.29 -5.15 30.67
N LYS A 36 -20.58 -6.28 30.87
CA LYS A 36 -19.12 -6.27 31.12
C LYS A 36 -18.27 -6.63 29.91
N ALA A 37 -18.88 -6.86 28.74
CA ALA A 37 -18.12 -7.17 27.52
C ALA A 37 -17.11 -6.07 27.17
N GLU A 38 -17.44 -4.80 27.41
CA GLU A 38 -16.53 -3.68 27.21
C GLU A 38 -15.26 -3.80 28.07
N GLN A 39 -15.40 -4.22 29.33
CA GLN A 39 -14.27 -4.40 30.23
C GLN A 39 -13.34 -5.51 29.74
N VAL A 40 -13.91 -6.58 29.19
CA VAL A 40 -13.14 -7.70 28.62
C VAL A 40 -12.42 -7.24 27.35
N LEU A 41 -13.09 -6.49 26.46
CA LEU A 41 -12.49 -5.95 25.24
C LEU A 41 -11.30 -5.03 25.57
N ARG A 42 -11.48 -4.10 26.51
CA ARG A 42 -10.41 -3.20 26.95
C ARG A 42 -9.24 -3.99 27.54
N LEU A 43 -9.51 -4.97 28.40
CA LEU A 43 -8.46 -5.82 28.98
C LEU A 43 -7.67 -6.58 27.91
N VAL A 44 -8.36 -7.16 26.93
CA VAL A 44 -7.71 -7.99 25.89
C VAL A 44 -6.94 -7.13 24.88
N MET A 45 -7.31 -5.86 24.72
CA MET A 45 -6.62 -4.89 23.87
C MET A 45 -5.55 -4.07 24.61
N ASP A 46 -5.40 -4.24 25.93
CA ASP A 46 -4.44 -3.50 26.75
C ASP A 46 -3.00 -3.91 26.43
N GLU A 47 -2.06 -2.98 26.59
CA GLU A 47 -0.62 -3.20 26.35
C GLU A 47 -0.10 -4.38 27.16
N SER A 48 -0.47 -4.52 28.43
CA SER A 48 0.02 -5.59 29.31
C SER A 48 -0.35 -7.00 28.83
N ILE A 49 -1.39 -7.12 28.00
CA ILE A 49 -1.84 -8.37 27.42
C ILE A 49 -1.26 -8.56 26.02
N LEU A 50 -1.34 -7.54 25.17
CA LEU A 50 -0.81 -7.61 23.82
C LEU A 50 0.72 -7.76 23.78
N SER A 51 1.43 -7.28 24.81
CA SER A 51 2.88 -7.45 25.00
C SER A 51 3.33 -8.72 25.72
N MET A 52 2.41 -9.67 25.98
CA MET A 52 2.82 -10.93 26.59
C MET A 52 3.80 -11.71 25.68
N HIS A 53 5.01 -11.95 26.22
CA HIS A 53 6.14 -12.67 25.61
C HIS A 53 6.79 -12.01 24.39
N ASP A 54 7.19 -10.75 24.53
CA ASP A 54 8.07 -10.06 23.59
C ASP A 54 9.53 -10.57 23.56
N GLU A 55 9.93 -11.45 24.49
CA GLU A 55 11.31 -11.95 24.60
C GLU A 55 11.63 -13.16 23.69
N VAL A 56 10.63 -13.82 23.09
CA VAL A 56 10.83 -14.99 22.21
C VAL A 56 9.86 -14.87 21.03
N GLY A 57 10.39 -14.56 19.85
CA GLY A 57 9.70 -14.06 18.64
C GLY A 57 8.49 -14.81 18.06
N GLU A 58 7.90 -15.78 18.75
CA GLU A 58 6.68 -16.50 18.34
C GLU A 58 5.44 -16.24 19.24
N GLY A 59 5.61 -15.77 20.48
CA GLY A 59 4.49 -15.58 21.43
C GLY A 59 3.57 -14.40 21.08
N SER A 60 4.16 -13.33 20.55
CA SER A 60 3.49 -12.09 20.11
C SER A 60 2.36 -12.31 19.11
N ASP A 61 2.59 -13.18 18.12
CA ASP A 61 1.62 -13.47 17.06
C ASP A 61 0.43 -14.28 17.59
N THR A 62 0.66 -15.09 18.62
CA THR A 62 -0.37 -15.92 19.26
C THR A 62 -1.43 -15.07 19.94
N VAL A 63 -1.03 -14.01 20.68
CA VAL A 63 -2.00 -13.10 21.31
C VAL A 63 -2.84 -12.38 20.25
N VAL A 64 -2.19 -11.81 19.23
CA VAL A 64 -2.86 -11.13 18.13
C VAL A 64 -3.85 -12.09 17.45
N LYS A 65 -3.46 -13.33 17.15
CA LYS A 65 -4.35 -14.37 16.60
C LYS A 65 -5.54 -14.66 17.51
N VAL A 66 -5.32 -14.78 18.82
CA VAL A 66 -6.39 -15.03 19.79
C VAL A 66 -7.40 -13.88 19.82
N VAL A 67 -6.94 -12.63 19.90
CA VAL A 67 -7.82 -11.45 19.89
C VAL A 67 -8.57 -11.36 18.57
N THR A 68 -7.85 -11.55 17.47
CA THR A 68 -8.39 -11.53 16.12
C THR A 68 -9.46 -12.60 15.90
N GLY A 69 -9.21 -13.84 16.34
CA GLY A 69 -10.17 -14.94 16.29
C GLY A 69 -11.40 -14.70 17.16
N THR A 70 -11.23 -13.98 18.28
CA THR A 70 -12.34 -13.56 19.14
C THR A 70 -13.21 -12.54 18.41
N LEU A 71 -12.62 -11.47 17.87
CA LEU A 71 -13.34 -10.44 17.12
C LEU A 71 -13.97 -10.99 15.84
N LYS A 72 -13.33 -11.94 15.17
CA LYS A 72 -13.90 -12.67 14.02
C LYS A 72 -15.25 -13.28 14.38
N ARG A 73 -15.31 -14.05 15.47
CA ARG A 73 -16.55 -14.67 15.97
C ARG A 73 -17.58 -13.63 16.39
N SER A 74 -17.15 -12.59 17.10
CA SER A 74 -18.03 -11.46 17.45
C SER A 74 -18.69 -10.87 16.21
N CYS A 75 -17.92 -10.63 15.15
CA CYS A 75 -18.44 -10.10 13.89
C CYS A 75 -19.44 -11.05 13.21
N GLU A 76 -19.32 -12.37 13.41
CA GLU A 76 -20.19 -13.38 12.76
C GLU A 76 -21.57 -13.37 13.41
N VAL A 77 -21.60 -13.29 14.73
CA VAL A 77 -22.80 -13.52 15.53
C VAL A 77 -23.51 -12.23 15.95
N LEU A 78 -22.78 -11.13 16.17
CA LEU A 78 -23.37 -9.89 16.68
C LEU A 78 -24.11 -9.08 15.62
N GLU A 79 -25.12 -8.35 16.10
CA GLU A 79 -25.77 -7.26 15.38
C GLU A 79 -24.80 -6.07 15.16
N PRO A 80 -24.96 -5.29 14.08
CA PRO A 80 -24.08 -4.16 13.78
C PRO A 80 -23.96 -3.12 14.90
N THR A 81 -25.03 -2.88 15.66
CA THR A 81 -25.03 -1.94 16.79
C THR A 81 -24.14 -2.39 17.94
N GLU A 82 -24.07 -3.70 18.20
CA GLU A 82 -23.24 -4.30 19.24
C GLU A 82 -21.76 -4.31 18.82
N LEU A 83 -21.50 -4.43 17.51
CA LEU A 83 -20.14 -4.34 16.95
C LEU A 83 -19.52 -2.95 17.11
N ASN A 84 -20.32 -1.88 17.17
CA ASN A 84 -19.82 -0.53 17.41
C ASN A 84 -19.08 -0.44 18.76
N LEU A 85 -19.48 -1.20 19.78
CA LEU A 85 -18.79 -1.21 21.07
C LEU A 85 -17.35 -1.74 20.94
N ALA A 86 -17.18 -2.90 20.28
CA ALA A 86 -15.86 -3.47 20.02
C ALA A 86 -15.00 -2.56 19.14
N TRP A 87 -15.62 -1.91 18.15
CA TRP A 87 -14.97 -0.94 17.27
C TRP A 87 -14.47 0.30 18.03
N ASN A 88 -15.34 0.90 18.85
CA ASN A 88 -15.00 2.08 19.63
C ASN A 88 -13.90 1.78 20.66
N CYS A 89 -13.90 0.59 21.27
CA CYS A 89 -12.82 0.17 22.16
C CYS A 89 -11.48 0.10 21.42
N LEU A 90 -11.46 -0.54 20.24
CA LEU A 90 -10.25 -0.68 19.43
C LEU A 90 -9.69 0.68 18.99
N LEU A 91 -10.55 1.57 18.48
CA LEU A 91 -10.11 2.89 18.04
C LEU A 91 -9.63 3.77 19.21
N LYS A 92 -10.28 3.68 20.37
CA LYS A 92 -9.84 4.38 21.56
C LYS A 92 -8.45 3.91 21.99
N GLU A 93 -8.22 2.60 22.01
CA GLU A 93 -6.94 2.03 22.41
C GLU A 93 -5.81 2.38 21.44
N ILE A 94 -6.10 2.41 20.13
CA ILE A 94 -5.14 2.89 19.13
C ILE A 94 -4.77 4.35 19.39
N ASN A 95 -5.74 5.22 19.63
CA ASN A 95 -5.47 6.63 19.93
C ASN A 95 -4.61 6.79 21.20
N LEU A 96 -4.89 6.00 22.25
CA LEU A 96 -4.05 5.99 23.46
C LEU A 96 -2.62 5.54 23.16
N SER A 97 -2.45 4.52 22.32
CA SER A 97 -1.13 4.02 21.92
C SER A 97 -0.32 5.06 21.13
N ILE A 98 -0.99 5.86 20.29
CA ILE A 98 -0.38 6.98 19.57
C ILE A 98 0.08 8.06 20.55
N VAL A 99 -0.80 8.47 21.48
CA VAL A 99 -0.50 9.50 22.49
C VAL A 99 0.63 9.08 23.42
N ASN A 100 0.70 7.80 23.78
CA ASN A 100 1.72 7.25 24.67
C ASN A 100 2.99 6.80 23.93
N GLU A 101 3.07 6.98 22.61
CA GLU A 101 4.19 6.57 21.76
C GLU A 101 4.55 5.06 21.86
N GLN A 102 3.55 4.21 22.11
CA GLN A 102 3.71 2.77 22.30
C GLN A 102 3.70 2.04 20.94
N LEU A 103 4.78 2.17 20.16
CA LEU A 103 4.84 1.69 18.77
C LEU A 103 4.56 0.19 18.61
N LEU A 104 5.07 -0.64 19.52
CA LEU A 104 4.86 -2.09 19.47
C LEU A 104 3.39 -2.45 19.68
N HIS A 105 2.77 -1.84 20.70
CA HIS A 105 1.35 -1.98 20.99
C HIS A 105 0.49 -1.49 19.83
N LEU A 106 0.83 -0.33 19.28
CA LEU A 106 0.21 0.25 18.11
C LEU A 106 0.26 -0.71 16.90
N ASN A 107 1.43 -1.29 16.59
CA ASN A 107 1.58 -2.22 15.46
C ASN A 107 0.67 -3.45 15.57
N ARG A 108 0.47 -3.96 16.80
CA ARG A 108 -0.44 -5.07 17.08
C ARG A 108 -1.90 -4.65 16.90
N LEU A 109 -2.28 -3.51 17.45
CA LEU A 109 -3.64 -2.98 17.29
C LEU A 109 -3.97 -2.67 15.83
N LEU A 110 -3.02 -2.12 15.06
CA LEU A 110 -3.17 -1.90 13.62
C LEU A 110 -3.33 -3.21 12.85
N SER A 111 -2.64 -4.28 13.28
CA SER A 111 -2.80 -5.61 12.70
C SER A 111 -4.20 -6.17 12.96
N ILE A 112 -4.70 -6.02 14.18
CA ILE A 112 -6.06 -6.41 14.57
C ILE A 112 -7.09 -5.61 13.77
N LEU A 113 -6.93 -4.28 13.69
CA LEU A 113 -7.82 -3.40 12.93
C LEU A 113 -7.86 -3.78 11.45
N THR A 114 -6.69 -3.97 10.84
CA THR A 114 -6.56 -4.37 9.44
C THR A 114 -7.28 -5.69 9.18
N PHE A 115 -7.08 -6.69 10.04
CA PHE A 115 -7.75 -7.98 9.91
C PHE A 115 -9.27 -7.84 9.97
N VAL A 116 -9.80 -7.11 10.96
CA VAL A 116 -11.24 -6.98 11.16
C VAL A 116 -11.90 -6.34 9.94
N ILE A 117 -11.24 -5.34 9.33
CA ILE A 117 -11.71 -4.68 8.11
C ILE A 117 -11.69 -5.66 6.92
N GLN A 118 -10.59 -6.40 6.73
CA GLN A 118 -10.46 -7.37 5.62
C GLN A 118 -11.49 -8.49 5.71
N PHE A 119 -11.66 -9.07 6.90
CA PHE A 119 -12.54 -10.21 7.12
C PHE A 119 -13.99 -9.94 6.72
N ARG A 120 -14.44 -8.69 6.84
CA ARG A 120 -15.82 -8.31 6.58
C ARG A 120 -16.08 -7.70 5.20
N LYS A 121 -15.04 -7.49 4.38
CA LYS A 121 -15.14 -6.77 3.09
C LYS A 121 -16.00 -5.49 3.19
N GLY A 122 -15.96 -4.77 4.32
CA GLY A 122 -16.77 -3.55 4.49
C GLY A 122 -18.23 -3.71 4.93
N THR A 123 -18.79 -4.91 5.07
CA THR A 123 -20.26 -5.11 4.98
C THR A 123 -21.09 -5.00 6.28
N LYS A 124 -20.48 -5.05 7.47
CA LYS A 124 -21.21 -5.04 8.77
C LYS A 124 -20.87 -3.88 9.71
N ILE A 125 -19.86 -3.07 9.41
CA ILE A 125 -19.46 -1.94 10.27
C ILE A 125 -20.28 -0.72 9.82
N CYS A 126 -21.03 -0.14 10.76
CA CYS A 126 -21.98 0.94 10.47
C CYS A 126 -21.31 2.27 10.11
N ASN A 127 -20.08 2.53 10.55
CA ASN A 127 -19.40 3.81 10.34
C ASN A 127 -17.87 3.67 10.23
N TYR A 128 -17.34 3.97 9.05
CA TYR A 128 -15.90 3.98 8.79
C TYR A 128 -15.24 5.35 8.98
N VAL A 129 -16.01 6.44 9.13
CA VAL A 129 -15.46 7.81 9.25
C VAL A 129 -14.38 7.92 10.34
N PRO A 130 -14.57 7.37 11.56
CA PRO A 130 -13.52 7.44 12.59
C PRO A 130 -12.21 6.76 12.18
N VAL A 131 -12.26 5.78 11.28
CA VAL A 131 -11.05 5.09 10.79
C VAL A 131 -10.34 5.90 9.72
N PHE A 132 -11.07 6.61 8.87
CA PHE A 132 -10.46 7.54 7.92
C PHE A 132 -9.75 8.68 8.66
N GLU A 133 -10.37 9.25 9.69
CA GLU A 133 -9.73 10.25 10.56
C GLU A 133 -8.50 9.70 11.29
N LEU A 134 -8.59 8.47 11.79
CA LEU A 134 -7.45 7.79 12.40
C LEU A 134 -6.31 7.59 11.39
N VAL A 135 -6.61 7.16 10.16
CA VAL A 135 -5.60 6.95 9.12
C VAL A 135 -4.95 8.27 8.72
N LYS A 136 -5.73 9.35 8.61
CA LYS A 136 -5.20 10.69 8.39
C LYS A 136 -4.19 11.07 9.47
N LEU A 137 -4.54 10.86 10.74
CA LEU A 137 -3.62 11.07 11.86
C LEU A 137 -2.36 10.20 11.73
N LEU A 138 -2.51 8.90 11.49
CA LEU A 138 -1.40 7.96 11.33
C LEU A 138 -0.46 8.32 10.17
N VAL A 139 -1.00 8.76 9.04
CA VAL A 139 -0.21 9.21 7.89
C VAL A 139 0.61 10.45 8.26
N GLN A 140 -0.04 11.43 8.89
CA GLN A 140 0.63 12.66 9.34
C GLN A 140 1.74 12.36 10.35
N THR A 141 1.49 11.44 11.29
CA THR A 141 2.42 11.11 12.37
C THR A 141 3.55 10.17 11.95
N TYR A 142 3.32 9.17 11.09
CA TYR A 142 4.29 8.08 10.86
C TYR A 142 4.74 7.91 9.41
N VAL A 143 4.10 8.58 8.45
CA VAL A 143 4.33 8.32 7.00
C VAL A 143 4.84 9.56 6.26
N THR A 144 4.63 10.76 6.80
CA THR A 144 5.09 12.02 6.20
C THR A 144 6.61 12.01 5.92
N PRO A 145 7.08 12.52 4.77
CA PRO A 145 8.49 12.44 4.35
C PRO A 145 9.52 13.04 5.32
N ASN A 146 9.11 14.01 6.13
CA ASN A 146 9.96 14.69 7.11
C ASN A 146 9.86 14.08 8.52
N CYS A 147 9.21 12.93 8.65
CA CYS A 147 9.03 12.29 9.94
C CYS A 147 10.25 11.44 10.30
N SER A 148 10.93 11.77 11.40
CA SER A 148 12.04 10.99 11.95
C SER A 148 11.66 9.52 12.22
N TYR A 149 10.37 9.24 12.49
CA TYR A 149 9.87 7.88 12.73
C TYR A 149 9.88 6.98 11.48
N LEU A 150 9.91 7.54 10.26
CA LEU A 150 9.98 6.73 9.03
C LEU A 150 11.30 5.96 8.93
N GLU A 151 12.37 6.50 9.53
CA GLU A 151 13.69 5.89 9.62
C GLU A 151 13.81 4.97 10.85
N HIS A 152 13.18 5.34 11.97
CA HIS A 152 13.30 4.62 13.24
C HIS A 152 12.28 3.50 13.47
N SER A 153 11.13 3.50 12.78
CA SER A 153 10.11 2.44 12.90
C SER A 153 9.48 2.08 11.54
N PRO A 154 10.20 1.34 10.69
CA PRO A 154 9.71 0.96 9.37
C PRO A 154 8.49 0.03 9.43
N GLU A 155 8.33 -0.70 10.53
CA GLU A 155 7.20 -1.60 10.73
C GLU A 155 5.87 -0.83 10.85
N THR A 156 5.84 0.24 11.64
CA THR A 156 4.62 1.04 11.84
C THR A 156 4.14 1.65 10.53
N ALA A 157 5.06 2.23 9.75
CA ALA A 157 4.73 2.75 8.42
C ALA A 157 4.14 1.64 7.52
N ASN A 158 4.73 0.44 7.49
CA ASN A 158 4.19 -0.68 6.72
C ASN A 158 2.79 -1.10 7.16
N LYS A 159 2.51 -1.10 8.47
CA LYS A 159 1.17 -1.39 9.01
C LYS A 159 0.16 -0.34 8.59
N VAL A 160 0.53 0.95 8.59
CA VAL A 160 -0.33 2.05 8.12
C VAL A 160 -0.61 1.91 6.62
N LEU A 161 0.41 1.65 5.80
CA LEU A 161 0.23 1.41 4.36
C LEU A 161 -0.69 0.20 4.08
N GLY A 162 -0.53 -0.89 4.84
CA GLY A 162 -1.40 -2.05 4.78
C GLY A 162 -2.86 -1.72 5.14
N LEU A 163 -3.08 -0.88 6.15
CA LEU A 163 -4.40 -0.40 6.53
C LEU A 163 -5.05 0.46 5.44
N ILE A 164 -4.28 1.38 4.82
CA ILE A 164 -4.75 2.18 3.67
C ILE A 164 -5.18 1.27 2.52
N LEU A 165 -4.34 0.29 2.14
CA LEU A 165 -4.66 -0.66 1.07
C LEU A 165 -5.91 -1.49 1.39
N CYS A 166 -6.12 -1.80 2.68
CA CYS A 166 -7.32 -2.48 3.14
C CYS A 166 -8.57 -1.62 2.94
N LEU A 167 -8.51 -0.36 3.39
CA LEU A 167 -9.62 0.59 3.31
C LEU A 167 -9.97 0.98 1.88
N LEU A 168 -9.00 1.01 0.96
CA LEU A 168 -9.29 1.22 -0.47
C LEU A 168 -10.22 0.15 -1.05
N ASN A 169 -10.20 -1.09 -0.54
CA ASN A 169 -11.16 -2.13 -0.95
C ASN A 169 -12.55 -1.90 -0.36
N VAL A 170 -12.62 -1.22 0.78
CA VAL A 170 -13.88 -0.90 1.49
C VAL A 170 -14.50 0.37 0.94
N HIS A 171 -13.70 1.33 0.47
CA HIS A 171 -14.19 2.64 0.02
C HIS A 171 -15.03 2.57 -1.24
N VAL A 172 -14.79 1.57 -2.09
CA VAL A 172 -15.64 1.26 -3.26
C VAL A 172 -17.04 0.79 -2.82
N ILE A 173 -17.18 0.29 -1.59
CA ILE A 173 -18.40 -0.33 -1.04
C ILE A 173 -19.22 0.67 -0.20
N VAL A 174 -18.59 1.67 0.44
CA VAL A 174 -19.27 2.63 1.33
C VAL A 174 -19.73 3.88 0.57
N ASN A 175 -20.60 3.69 -0.43
CA ASN A 175 -21.53 4.65 -1.04
C ASN A 175 -21.31 6.16 -0.74
N GLY A 176 -20.18 6.75 -1.14
CA GLY A 176 -19.99 8.22 -1.16
C GLY A 176 -20.01 8.93 0.20
N LEU A 177 -19.82 8.24 1.33
CA LEU A 177 -19.87 8.88 2.66
C LEU A 177 -18.72 9.88 2.90
N ILE A 178 -17.57 9.61 2.28
CA ILE A 178 -16.42 10.51 2.22
C ILE A 178 -16.09 10.72 0.75
N PRO A 179 -16.03 11.98 0.26
CA PRO A 179 -15.65 12.28 -1.11
C PRO A 179 -14.26 11.71 -1.42
N THR A 180 -14.12 11.06 -2.58
CA THR A 180 -12.84 10.52 -3.03
C THR A 180 -11.75 11.59 -3.10
N SER A 181 -12.11 12.83 -3.42
CA SER A 181 -11.19 13.98 -3.43
C SER A 181 -10.57 14.25 -2.05
N THR A 182 -11.34 14.16 -0.97
CA THR A 182 -10.84 14.35 0.40
C THR A 182 -9.82 13.28 0.76
N ILE A 183 -10.07 12.03 0.38
CA ILE A 183 -9.17 10.90 0.65
C ILE A 183 -7.88 11.02 -0.13
N VAL A 184 -7.96 11.43 -1.40
CA VAL A 184 -6.77 11.66 -2.23
C VAL A 184 -5.89 12.74 -1.58
N VAL A 185 -6.48 13.84 -1.11
CA VAL A 185 -5.75 14.92 -0.43
C VAL A 185 -5.13 14.43 0.89
N ASP A 186 -5.91 13.75 1.73
CA ASP A 186 -5.44 13.30 3.05
C ASP A 186 -4.35 12.23 2.95
N TRP A 187 -4.35 11.43 1.88
CA TRP A 187 -3.38 10.34 1.68
C TRP A 187 -2.28 10.65 0.66
N ALA A 188 -2.33 11.80 -0.01
CA ALA A 188 -1.27 12.28 -0.89
C ALA A 188 0.15 12.22 -0.27
N PRO A 189 0.36 12.54 1.02
CA PRO A 189 1.69 12.47 1.63
C PRO A 189 2.38 11.11 1.52
N VAL A 190 1.61 10.02 1.41
CA VAL A 190 2.12 8.66 1.22
C VAL A 190 2.91 8.52 -0.08
N PHE A 191 2.50 9.23 -1.13
CA PHE A 191 3.13 9.18 -2.46
C PHE A 191 4.42 9.99 -2.54
N HIS A 192 4.76 10.73 -1.49
CA HIS A 192 6.01 11.48 -1.41
C HIS A 192 7.14 10.71 -0.71
N ILE A 193 6.88 9.46 -0.28
CA ILE A 193 7.89 8.58 0.32
C ILE A 193 8.95 8.19 -0.72
N ARG A 194 10.22 8.49 -0.47
CA ARG A 194 11.32 8.20 -1.41
C ARG A 194 12.03 6.88 -1.13
N ASN A 195 11.30 5.78 -0.96
CA ASN A 195 11.90 4.46 -0.72
C ASN A 195 11.17 3.36 -1.51
N SER A 196 11.78 2.18 -1.59
CA SER A 196 11.24 1.02 -2.31
C SER A 196 9.90 0.52 -1.76
N ARG A 197 9.53 0.86 -0.52
CA ARG A 197 8.22 0.50 0.05
C ARG A 197 7.09 1.17 -0.73
N LEU A 198 7.33 2.37 -1.27
CA LEU A 198 6.36 3.06 -2.11
C LEU A 198 6.09 2.27 -3.39
N LEU A 199 7.09 1.65 -4.01
CA LEU A 199 6.90 0.83 -5.22
C LEU A 199 6.02 -0.39 -4.91
N GLY A 200 6.29 -1.08 -3.79
CA GLY A 200 5.44 -2.17 -3.32
C GLY A 200 4.01 -1.73 -2.99
N PHE A 201 3.83 -0.55 -2.40
CA PHE A 201 2.51 0.04 -2.12
C PHE A 201 1.77 0.38 -3.42
N ILE A 202 2.41 1.07 -4.36
CA ILE A 202 1.85 1.41 -5.68
C ILE A 202 1.45 0.14 -6.42
N LYS A 203 2.31 -0.89 -6.45
CA LYS A 203 1.98 -2.19 -7.04
C LYS A 203 0.66 -2.74 -6.49
N ASN A 204 0.46 -2.68 -5.18
CA ASN A 204 -0.77 -3.14 -4.54
C ASN A 204 -1.99 -2.24 -4.83
N ILE A 205 -1.81 -0.94 -5.04
CA ILE A 205 -2.87 -0.05 -5.52
C ILE A 205 -3.25 -0.40 -6.95
N LEU A 206 -2.26 -0.64 -7.82
CA LEU A 206 -2.49 -1.04 -9.20
C LEU A 206 -3.20 -2.39 -9.30
N LEU A 207 -3.26 -3.19 -8.24
CA LEU A 207 -4.08 -4.42 -8.18
C LEU A 207 -5.56 -4.14 -7.83
N LYS A 208 -5.94 -2.93 -7.43
CA LYS A 208 -7.32 -2.54 -7.03
C LYS A 208 -8.22 -2.24 -8.23
N ASP A 209 -9.48 -1.89 -7.94
CA ASP A 209 -10.47 -1.50 -8.96
C ASP A 209 -10.05 -0.24 -9.73
N SER A 210 -10.47 -0.14 -11.00
CA SER A 210 -10.15 0.99 -11.88
C SER A 210 -10.53 2.35 -11.31
N ASN A 211 -11.59 2.43 -10.50
CA ASN A 211 -12.01 3.66 -9.84
C ASN A 211 -10.96 4.17 -8.83
N VAL A 212 -10.30 3.25 -8.11
CA VAL A 212 -9.23 3.59 -7.17
C VAL A 212 -8.01 4.07 -7.95
N ILE A 213 -7.64 3.37 -9.01
CA ILE A 213 -6.51 3.76 -9.87
C ILE A 213 -6.75 5.16 -10.46
N SER A 214 -7.95 5.41 -10.98
CA SER A 214 -8.33 6.73 -11.52
C SER A 214 -8.31 7.84 -10.47
N ALA A 215 -8.70 7.54 -9.22
CA ALA A 215 -8.70 8.52 -8.14
C ALA A 215 -7.29 8.97 -7.76
N PHE A 216 -6.35 8.03 -7.71
CA PHE A 216 -4.96 8.30 -7.32
C PHE A 216 -4.00 8.49 -8.51
N LYS A 217 -4.53 8.58 -9.73
CA LYS A 217 -3.76 8.67 -10.98
C LYS A 217 -2.62 9.68 -10.91
N THR A 218 -2.92 10.91 -10.49
CA THR A 218 -1.94 12.00 -10.41
C THR A 218 -0.83 11.69 -9.40
N GLU A 219 -1.18 11.12 -8.25
CA GLU A 219 -0.21 10.82 -7.18
C GLU A 219 0.66 9.61 -7.52
N ILE A 220 0.07 8.58 -8.16
CA ILE A 220 0.81 7.42 -8.68
C ILE A 220 1.87 7.89 -9.69
N ILE A 221 1.47 8.70 -10.66
CA ILE A 221 2.39 9.17 -11.71
C ILE A 221 3.49 10.05 -11.11
N SER A 222 3.14 10.99 -10.23
CA SER A 222 4.13 11.86 -9.58
C SER A 222 5.12 11.07 -8.72
N ALA A 223 4.66 10.02 -8.04
CA ALA A 223 5.52 9.14 -7.25
C ALA A 223 6.50 8.36 -8.14
N LEU A 224 6.00 7.74 -9.21
CA LEU A 224 6.80 6.97 -10.15
C LEU A 224 7.84 7.85 -10.86
N ASP A 225 7.47 9.07 -11.26
CA ASP A 225 8.39 10.05 -11.83
C ASP A 225 9.53 10.41 -10.88
N SER A 226 9.23 10.54 -9.59
CA SER A 226 10.26 10.84 -8.59
C SER A 226 11.25 9.70 -8.36
N LEU A 227 10.86 8.45 -8.65
CA LEU A 227 11.62 7.23 -8.37
C LEU A 227 12.31 6.63 -9.61
N ILE A 228 12.00 7.10 -10.82
CA ILE A 228 12.51 6.54 -12.08
C ILE A 228 14.04 6.43 -12.11
N VAL A 229 14.75 7.44 -11.58
CA VAL A 229 16.22 7.46 -11.57
C VAL A 229 16.79 6.43 -10.59
N SER A 230 16.14 6.24 -9.44
CA SER A 230 16.63 5.34 -8.38
C SER A 230 16.27 3.87 -8.64
N SER A 231 15.18 3.59 -9.35
CA SER A 231 14.68 2.22 -9.55
C SER A 231 14.01 2.07 -10.93
N PRO A 232 14.74 2.25 -12.04
CA PRO A 232 14.16 2.39 -13.37
C PRO A 232 13.36 1.16 -13.82
N ALA A 233 13.92 -0.05 -13.66
CA ALA A 233 13.27 -1.27 -14.12
C ALA A 233 11.92 -1.52 -13.43
N GLU A 234 11.86 -1.32 -12.10
CA GLU A 234 10.62 -1.51 -11.34
C GLU A 234 9.60 -0.41 -11.65
N VAL A 235 10.04 0.84 -11.77
CA VAL A 235 9.16 1.96 -12.13
C VAL A 235 8.56 1.77 -13.53
N LEU A 236 9.36 1.38 -14.52
CA LEU A 236 8.88 1.09 -15.88
C LEU A 236 7.84 -0.03 -15.87
N CYS A 237 8.09 -1.12 -15.15
CA CYS A 237 7.13 -2.21 -14.99
C CYS A 237 5.80 -1.72 -14.39
N LEU A 238 5.84 -0.88 -13.35
CA LEU A 238 4.63 -0.32 -12.74
C LEU A 238 3.90 0.66 -13.65
N LEU A 239 4.63 1.48 -14.43
CA LEU A 239 4.04 2.37 -15.43
C LEU A 239 3.30 1.58 -16.52
N LEU A 240 3.88 0.48 -17.01
CA LEU A 240 3.22 -0.41 -17.98
C LEU A 240 1.92 -0.99 -17.42
N ILE A 241 1.98 -1.58 -16.22
CA ILE A 241 0.78 -2.10 -15.54
C ILE A 241 -0.27 -0.99 -15.36
N PHE A 242 0.16 0.22 -14.99
CA PHE A 242 -0.73 1.35 -14.84
C PHE A 242 -1.43 1.69 -16.17
N PHE A 243 -0.71 1.79 -17.28
CA PHE A 243 -1.28 2.12 -18.59
C PHE A 243 -2.22 1.03 -19.12
N GLU A 244 -1.86 -0.24 -18.93
CA GLU A 244 -2.73 -1.37 -19.29
C GLU A 244 -4.06 -1.34 -18.52
N ARG A 245 -4.01 -0.99 -17.23
CA ARG A 245 -5.19 -1.01 -16.35
C ARG A 245 -6.06 0.24 -16.41
N ASP A 246 -5.50 1.39 -16.76
CA ASP A 246 -6.26 2.64 -16.89
C ASP A 246 -7.28 2.57 -18.04
N GLY A 247 -7.04 1.71 -19.06
CA GLY A 247 -8.05 1.10 -19.95
C GLY A 247 -8.97 2.02 -20.77
N LYS A 248 -8.91 3.35 -20.63
CA LYS A 248 -9.88 4.28 -21.24
C LYS A 248 -9.30 5.49 -21.96
N SER A 249 -8.00 5.53 -22.24
CA SER A 249 -7.49 6.56 -23.15
C SER A 249 -6.20 6.10 -23.82
N HIS A 250 -6.26 5.93 -25.14
CA HIS A 250 -5.09 5.91 -26.03
C HIS A 250 -4.33 7.26 -26.08
N SER A 251 -4.53 8.11 -25.08
CA SER A 251 -3.91 9.42 -24.95
C SER A 251 -3.99 9.86 -23.49
N PHE A 252 -2.96 10.56 -23.01
CA PHE A 252 -2.97 11.34 -21.78
C PHE A 252 -3.98 12.53 -21.84
N ASP A 253 -5.20 12.32 -22.34
CA ASP A 253 -6.12 13.41 -22.72
C ASP A 253 -6.78 14.13 -21.54
N GLY A 254 -6.92 13.47 -20.40
CA GLY A 254 -7.48 14.08 -19.19
C GLY A 254 -6.51 14.97 -18.39
N PHE A 255 -5.28 15.16 -18.87
CA PHE A 255 -4.17 15.72 -18.07
C PHE A 255 -3.81 17.18 -18.41
N ILE A 256 -4.58 17.81 -19.30
CA ILE A 256 -4.26 19.12 -19.88
C ILE A 256 -4.61 20.22 -18.87
N GLY A 257 -3.63 20.60 -18.06
CA GLY A 257 -3.69 21.80 -17.24
C GLY A 257 -2.53 21.94 -16.27
N GLU A 258 -2.31 20.94 -15.41
CA GLU A 258 -1.44 21.10 -14.22
C GLU A 258 -0.31 20.05 -14.11
N SER A 259 -0.17 19.14 -15.07
CA SER A 259 0.64 17.91 -14.88
C SER A 259 1.91 17.79 -15.72
N VAL A 260 2.16 18.71 -16.66
CA VAL A 260 3.34 18.62 -17.53
C VAL A 260 4.65 18.66 -16.72
N ASP A 261 4.64 19.32 -15.56
CA ASP A 261 5.77 19.31 -14.61
C ASP A 261 5.97 17.97 -13.88
N LYS A 262 4.92 17.14 -13.75
CA LYS A 262 4.93 15.92 -12.91
C LYS A 262 5.54 14.69 -13.58
N ILE A 263 5.93 14.77 -14.86
CA ILE A 263 6.60 13.67 -15.61
C ILE A 263 7.93 14.17 -16.21
N SER A 264 8.48 15.24 -15.66
CA SER A 264 9.68 15.89 -16.18
C SER A 264 10.89 14.96 -16.10
N LYS A 265 11.10 14.28 -14.96
CA LYS A 265 12.24 13.39 -14.75
C LYS A 265 12.18 12.14 -15.60
N THR A 266 11.00 11.57 -15.78
CA THR A 266 10.80 10.38 -16.62
C THR A 266 11.12 10.71 -18.08
N ARG A 267 10.71 11.90 -18.55
CA ARG A 267 11.02 12.36 -19.90
C ARG A 267 12.52 12.59 -20.09
N GLU A 268 13.15 13.30 -19.17
CA GLU A 268 14.60 13.52 -19.17
C GLU A 268 15.35 12.18 -19.17
N PHE A 269 14.97 11.27 -18.28
CA PHE A 269 15.52 9.92 -18.21
C PHE A 269 15.36 9.13 -19.52
N PHE A 270 14.20 9.23 -20.19
CA PHE A 270 13.97 8.57 -21.47
C PHE A 270 14.88 9.14 -22.55
N GLU A 271 14.96 10.45 -22.67
CA GLU A 271 15.78 11.11 -23.69
C GLU A 271 17.28 10.82 -23.49
N GLU A 272 17.78 10.89 -22.26
CA GLU A 272 19.16 10.52 -21.92
C GLU A 272 19.47 9.07 -22.30
N ARG A 273 18.58 8.14 -21.94
CA ARG A 273 18.77 6.71 -22.22
C ARG A 273 18.66 6.39 -23.70
N LEU A 274 17.72 7.00 -24.43
CA LEU A 274 17.60 6.83 -25.88
C LEU A 274 18.85 7.38 -26.60
N CYS A 275 19.37 8.52 -26.18
CA CYS A 275 20.62 9.08 -26.73
C CYS A 275 21.84 8.20 -26.41
N TYR A 276 21.92 7.65 -25.20
CA TYR A 276 22.96 6.69 -24.83
C TYR A 276 22.93 5.46 -25.75
N TRP A 277 21.76 4.83 -25.91
CA TRP A 277 21.59 3.65 -26.75
C TRP A 277 21.85 3.92 -28.22
N PHE A 278 21.45 5.08 -28.72
CA PHE A 278 21.79 5.51 -30.08
C PHE A 278 23.30 5.51 -30.30
N ARG A 279 24.08 6.08 -29.36
CA ARG A 279 25.55 6.09 -29.45
C ARG A 279 26.12 4.68 -29.43
N VAL A 280 25.72 3.85 -28.46
CA VAL A 280 26.18 2.46 -28.36
C VAL A 280 25.95 1.68 -29.66
N ILE A 281 24.77 1.82 -30.27
CA ILE A 281 24.46 1.13 -31.54
C ILE A 281 25.30 1.69 -32.68
N MET A 282 25.50 3.02 -32.74
CA MET A 282 26.32 3.65 -33.77
C MET A 282 27.79 3.24 -33.66
N ASP A 283 28.34 3.13 -32.46
CA ASP A 283 29.72 2.67 -32.23
C ASP A 283 29.89 1.21 -32.72
N ILE A 284 28.91 0.34 -32.48
CA ILE A 284 28.89 -1.03 -33.03
C ILE A 284 28.84 -1.01 -34.56
N VAL A 285 27.99 -0.16 -35.15
CA VAL A 285 27.78 -0.04 -36.60
C VAL A 285 29.01 0.51 -37.33
N GLU A 286 29.68 1.50 -36.76
CA GLU A 286 30.76 2.24 -37.44
C GLU A 286 32.15 1.69 -37.09
N GLU A 287 32.36 1.23 -35.86
CA GLU A 287 33.69 0.83 -35.36
C GLU A 287 33.83 -0.69 -35.20
N ASN A 288 32.78 -1.48 -35.45
CA ASN A 288 32.74 -2.94 -35.21
C ASN A 288 33.19 -3.31 -33.79
N GLU A 289 32.91 -2.45 -32.81
CA GLU A 289 33.26 -2.72 -31.41
C GLU A 289 32.37 -3.80 -30.80
N ILE A 290 32.99 -4.73 -30.06
CA ILE A 290 32.29 -5.73 -29.26
C ILE A 290 31.93 -5.07 -27.92
N VAL A 291 30.70 -4.58 -27.82
CA VAL A 291 30.17 -4.01 -26.58
C VAL A 291 29.49 -5.12 -25.76
N GLU A 292 29.91 -5.31 -24.51
CA GLU A 292 29.20 -6.21 -23.59
C GLU A 292 27.91 -5.53 -23.12
N ILE A 293 26.78 -6.05 -23.57
CA ILE A 293 25.45 -5.54 -23.22
C ILE A 293 24.82 -6.44 -22.16
N HIS A 294 24.54 -5.86 -20.98
CA HIS A 294 23.84 -6.59 -19.93
C HIS A 294 22.33 -6.66 -20.21
N ALA A 295 21.73 -7.82 -19.92
CA ALA A 295 20.29 -8.04 -20.08
C ALA A 295 19.42 -7.05 -19.28
N CYS A 296 19.91 -6.57 -18.13
CA CYS A 296 19.22 -5.58 -17.32
C CYS A 296 19.07 -4.23 -18.05
N ASP A 297 20.10 -3.79 -18.78
CA ASP A 297 20.06 -2.52 -19.51
C ASP A 297 19.12 -2.61 -20.72
N LEU A 298 19.10 -3.78 -21.39
CA LEU A 298 18.13 -4.05 -22.46
C LEU A 298 16.70 -4.10 -21.94
N ALA A 299 16.45 -4.69 -20.76
CA ALA A 299 15.13 -4.70 -20.15
C ALA A 299 14.64 -3.29 -19.83
N VAL A 300 15.53 -2.40 -19.38
CA VAL A 300 15.22 -0.97 -19.19
C VAL A 300 14.93 -0.30 -20.52
N LEU A 301 15.73 -0.52 -21.57
CA LEU A 301 15.46 0.03 -22.90
C LEU A 301 14.11 -0.41 -23.43
N TRP A 302 13.80 -1.71 -23.32
CA TRP A 302 12.53 -2.27 -23.74
C TRP A 302 11.36 -1.63 -22.99
N GLY A 303 11.46 -1.53 -21.66
CA GLY A 303 10.46 -0.84 -20.85
C GLY A 303 10.28 0.63 -21.23
N ILE A 304 11.37 1.34 -21.57
CA ILE A 304 11.28 2.71 -22.09
C ILE A 304 10.48 2.73 -23.39
N LEU A 305 10.81 1.88 -24.37
CA LEU A 305 10.15 1.85 -25.66
C LEU A 305 8.65 1.54 -25.55
N ASP A 306 8.26 0.65 -24.63
CA ASP A 306 6.84 0.32 -24.39
C ASP A 306 6.09 1.47 -23.71
N VAL A 307 6.73 2.17 -22.76
CA VAL A 307 6.09 3.28 -22.03
C VAL A 307 6.10 4.60 -22.83
N TYR A 308 7.09 4.81 -23.69
CA TYR A 308 7.34 6.05 -24.41
C TYR A 308 6.11 6.62 -25.13
N PRO A 309 5.31 5.81 -25.86
CA PRO A 309 4.15 6.33 -26.58
C PRO A 309 3.09 6.94 -25.66
N HIS A 310 2.98 6.42 -24.44
CA HIS A 310 2.02 6.88 -23.45
C HIS A 310 2.42 8.25 -22.85
N ILE A 311 3.71 8.56 -22.80
CA ILE A 311 4.24 9.76 -22.11
C ILE A 311 4.64 10.88 -23.10
N CYS A 312 5.23 10.53 -24.23
CA CYS A 312 5.96 11.46 -25.10
C CYS A 312 5.31 11.76 -26.46
N CYS A 313 4.34 10.97 -26.95
CA CYS A 313 3.79 11.10 -28.31
C CYS A 313 3.07 12.42 -28.65
N ARG A 314 2.86 13.34 -27.70
CA ARG A 314 2.07 14.57 -27.92
C ARG A 314 2.89 15.86 -28.06
N HIS A 315 4.22 15.82 -27.94
CA HIS A 315 5.07 17.02 -27.93
C HIS A 315 5.92 17.19 -29.22
N GLY A 316 5.41 16.71 -30.35
CA GLY A 316 6.19 16.53 -31.58
C GLY A 316 6.99 15.22 -31.50
N ARG A 317 7.37 14.64 -32.65
CA ARG A 317 8.23 13.45 -32.66
C ARG A 317 9.59 13.85 -32.10
N PRO A 318 10.01 13.35 -30.92
CA PRO A 318 11.33 13.71 -30.40
C PRO A 318 12.37 13.05 -31.31
N SER A 319 13.42 13.79 -31.64
CA SER A 319 14.46 13.33 -32.57
C SER A 319 15.12 12.04 -32.09
N SER A 320 15.26 11.85 -30.77
CA SER A 320 16.01 10.75 -30.17
C SER A 320 15.43 9.36 -30.46
N ILE A 321 14.10 9.18 -30.38
CA ILE A 321 13.51 7.87 -30.71
C ILE A 321 13.59 7.56 -32.21
N THR A 322 13.50 8.59 -33.06
CA THR A 322 13.63 8.42 -34.51
C THR A 322 15.07 8.04 -34.86
N ASN A 323 16.05 8.73 -34.26
CA ASN A 323 17.47 8.43 -34.42
C ASN A 323 17.79 6.99 -33.97
N LEU A 324 17.21 6.55 -32.85
CA LEU A 324 17.41 5.18 -32.36
C LEU A 324 16.83 4.14 -33.32
N ILE A 325 15.63 4.38 -33.86
CA ILE A 325 15.01 3.50 -34.86
C ILE A 325 15.90 3.41 -36.11
N ASP A 326 16.39 4.55 -36.61
CA ASP A 326 17.27 4.60 -37.77
C ASP A 326 18.59 3.85 -37.52
N ALA A 327 19.19 4.01 -36.33
CA ALA A 327 20.40 3.28 -35.94
C ALA A 327 20.17 1.77 -35.86
N LEU A 328 19.05 1.33 -35.27
CA LEU A 328 18.66 -0.09 -35.24
C LEU A 328 18.45 -0.67 -36.63
N MET A 329 17.83 0.09 -37.54
CA MET A 329 17.67 -0.35 -38.93
C MET A 329 19.02 -0.50 -39.66
N ARG A 330 19.97 0.40 -39.40
CA ARG A 330 21.33 0.30 -39.94
C ARG A 330 22.07 -0.92 -39.39
N LEU A 331 21.98 -1.17 -38.08
CA LEU A 331 22.55 -2.36 -37.44
C LEU A 331 22.01 -3.65 -38.07
N LEU A 332 20.68 -3.75 -38.25
CA LEU A 332 20.05 -4.91 -38.88
C LEU A 332 20.44 -5.11 -40.35
N SER A 333 20.94 -4.06 -41.02
CA SER A 333 21.38 -4.14 -42.41
C SER A 333 22.84 -4.58 -42.57
N ILE A 334 23.61 -4.70 -41.46
CA ILE A 334 25.00 -5.20 -41.48
C ILE A 334 25.04 -6.73 -41.56
N ASP A 335 24.00 -7.40 -41.08
CA ASP A 335 23.86 -8.87 -41.03
C ASP A 335 23.09 -9.48 -42.24
N THR A 336 22.88 -8.72 -43.32
CA THR A 336 22.29 -9.20 -44.59
C THR A 336 23.21 -9.01 -45.77
#